data_AF-X7ZXI5-F1
#
_entry.id   AF-X7ZXI5-F1
#
_cell.length_a   1.000
_cell.length_b   1.000
_cell.length_c   1.000
_cell.angle_alpha   90.00
_cell.angle_beta   90.00
_cell.angle_gamma   90.00
#
_symmetry.space_group_name_H-M   'P 1'
#
loop_
_entity.id
_entity.type
_entity.pdbx_description
1 polymer ?
#
loop_
_entity_poly.entity_id
_entity_poly.type
_entity_poly.pdbx_seq_one_letter_code
_entity_poly.pdbx_strand_id
1 'polypeptide(L)' 'MRYRQALAEFRMDIAEGAGVVEDGVVHDFLNTRCLTIAGGTEQILLTLAAERLLGLPRG' A
#
# COMPACT_ATOMS: atom_id res chain seq x y z
N MET A 1 -0.06 -5.42 -2.63
CA MET A 1 0.10 -4.01 -2.20
C MET A 1 1.46 -3.73 -1.56
N ARG A 2 1.95 -4.60 -0.65
CA ARG A 2 3.25 -4.44 0.04
C ARG A 2 4.43 -4.09 -0.87
N TYR A 3 4.63 -4.78 -1.99
CA TYR A 3 5.73 -4.47 -2.92
C TYR A 3 5.64 -3.04 -3.48
N ARG A 4 4.45 -2.62 -3.91
CA ARG A 4 4.24 -1.28 -4.47
C ARG A 4 4.46 -0.19 -3.43
N GLN A 5 3.98 -0.41 -2.20
CA GLN A 5 4.20 0.52 -1.09
C GLN A 5 5.69 0.64 -0.73
N ALA A 6 6.39 -0.50 -0.58
CA ALA A 6 7.82 -0.50 -0.26
C ALA A 6 8.67 0.16 -1.35
N LEU A 7 8.33 -0.07 -2.62
CA LEU A 7 9.00 0.60 -3.74
C LEU A 7 8.73 2.12 -3.74
N ALA A 8 7.50 2.54 -3.45
CA ALA A 8 7.15 3.95 -3.37
C ALA A 8 7.84 4.65 -2.19
N GLU A 9 7.97 3.98 -1.04
CA GLU A 9 8.76 4.45 0.12
C GLU A 9 10.24 4.61 -0.25
N PHE A 10 10.85 3.60 -0.85
CA PHE A 10 12.25 3.68 -1.25
C PHE A 10 12.52 4.79 -2.27
N ARG A 11 11.59 5.01 -3.23
CA ARG A 11 11.69 6.11 -4.19
C ARG A 11 11.63 7.48 -3.50
N MET A 12 10.83 7.63 -2.44
CA MET A 12 10.77 8.86 -1.65
C MET A 12 12.04 9.11 -0.82
N ASP A 13 12.65 8.05 -0.28
CA ASP A 13 13.89 8.17 0.51
C ASP A 13 15.05 8.77 -0.29
N ILE A 14 15.03 8.61 -1.61
CA ILE A 14 16.06 9.12 -2.53
C ILE A 14 15.59 10.32 -3.37
N ALA A 15 14.34 10.76 -3.21
CA ALA A 15 13.80 11.87 -3.96
C ALA A 15 14.28 13.22 -3.40
N GLU A 16 14.62 14.15 -4.29
CA GLU A 16 14.94 15.52 -3.90
C GLU A 16 13.69 16.28 -3.43
N GLY A 17 13.86 17.34 -2.66
CA GLY A 17 12.74 18.19 -2.21
C GLY A 17 11.94 17.65 -1.02
N ALA A 18 12.38 16.54 -0.39
CA ALA A 18 11.87 16.01 0.89
C ALA A 18 10.33 15.82 0.94
N GLY A 19 9.70 15.58 -0.21
CA GLY A 19 8.25 15.42 -0.32
C GLY A 19 7.43 16.72 -0.20
N VAL A 20 8.07 17.89 -0.21
CA VAL A 20 7.41 19.20 -0.09
C VAL A 20 7.14 19.84 -1.46
N VAL A 21 7.82 19.37 -2.51
CA VAL A 21 7.66 19.87 -3.88
C VAL A 21 6.60 19.05 -4.61
N GLU A 22 5.81 19.72 -5.46
CA GLU A 22 4.92 19.03 -6.38
C GLU A 22 5.75 18.25 -7.41
N ASP A 23 5.75 16.93 -7.28
CA ASP A 23 6.52 16.02 -8.10
C ASP A 23 5.77 14.68 -8.28
N GLY A 24 6.05 14.00 -9.38
CA GLY A 24 5.46 12.71 -9.70
C GLY A 24 5.79 11.62 -8.68
N VAL A 25 6.98 11.64 -8.06
CA VAL A 25 7.34 10.66 -7.02
C VAL A 25 6.51 10.89 -5.75
N VAL A 26 6.30 12.15 -5.37
CA VAL A 26 5.46 12.53 -4.23
C VAL A 26 4.01 12.12 -4.48
N HIS A 27 3.49 12.37 -5.69
CA HIS A 27 2.15 11.94 -6.07
C HIS A 27 2.00 10.41 -6.01
N ASP A 28 2.92 9.66 -6.60
CA ASP A 28 2.92 8.19 -6.61
C ASP A 28 2.94 7.60 -5.19
N PHE A 29 3.75 8.18 -4.31
CA PHE A 29 3.85 7.78 -2.90
C PHE A 29 2.53 7.98 -2.16
N LEU A 30 1.96 9.18 -2.22
CA LEU A 30 0.71 9.50 -1.54
C LEU A 30 -0.46 8.67 -2.09
N ASN A 31 -0.53 8.50 -3.42
CA ASN A 31 -1.57 7.69 -4.04
C ASN A 31 -1.47 6.21 -3.64
N THR A 32 -0.26 5.63 -3.68
CA THR A 32 -0.04 4.24 -3.24
C THR A 32 -0.43 4.07 -1.77
N ARG A 33 -0.10 5.06 -0.93
CA ARG A 33 -0.50 5.08 0.47
C ARG A 33 -2.02 5.06 0.65
N CYS A 34 -2.74 5.92 -0.04
CA CYS A 34 -4.21 5.96 0.01
C CYS A 34 -4.84 4.60 -0.37
N LEU A 35 -4.28 3.93 -1.38
CA LEU A 35 -4.79 2.65 -1.86
C LEU A 35 -4.59 1.50 -0.87
N THR A 36 -3.62 1.58 0.05
CA THR A 36 -3.47 0.58 1.13
C THR A 36 -4.62 0.60 2.14
N ILE A 37 -5.36 1.71 2.21
CA ILE A 37 -6.53 1.88 3.08
C ILE A 37 -7.80 1.59 2.27
N ALA A 38 -7.94 2.22 1.10
CA ALA A 38 -9.12 2.11 0.25
C ALA A 38 -9.34 0.71 -0.33
N GLY A 39 -8.26 -0.01 -0.67
CA GLY A 39 -8.33 -1.37 -1.24
C GLY A 39 -8.59 -2.47 -0.19
N GLY A 40 -8.79 -2.11 1.07
CA GLY A 40 -8.75 -3.02 2.20
C GLY A 40 -7.31 -3.22 2.68
N THR A 41 -7.13 -3.22 4.00
CA THR A 41 -5.82 -3.50 4.58
C THR A 41 -5.39 -4.92 4.19
N GLU A 42 -4.08 -5.15 4.16
CA GLU A 42 -3.52 -6.47 3.85
C GLU A 42 -4.11 -7.55 4.78
N GLN A 43 -4.40 -7.20 6.03
CA GLN A 43 -5.05 -8.09 6.98
C GLN A 43 -6.47 -8.50 6.54
N ILE A 44 -7.30 -7.56 6.06
CA ILE A 44 -8.65 -7.91 5.56
C ILE A 44 -8.56 -8.81 4.34
N LEU A 45 -7.63 -8.53 3.41
CA LEU A 45 -7.43 -9.36 2.23
C LEU A 45 -6.94 -10.77 2.58
N LEU A 46 -6.05 -10.90 3.56
CA LEU A 46 -5.56 -12.20 4.04
C LEU A 46 -6.68 -12.99 4.74
N THR A 47 -7.50 -12.35 5.57
CA THR A 47 -8.66 -13.00 6.20
C THR A 47 -9.66 -13.45 5.13
N LEU A 48 -9.96 -12.62 4.14
CA LEU A 48 -10.84 -13.01 3.03
C LEU A 48 -10.27 -14.19 2.23
N ALA A 49 -8.96 -14.19 1.95
CA ALA A 49 -8.30 -15.30 1.27
C ALA A 49 -8.38 -16.59 2.10
N ALA A 50 -8.13 -16.51 3.41
CA ALA A 50 -8.27 -17.63 4.34
C ALA A 50 -9.68 -18.24 4.33
N GLU A 51 -10.72 -17.41 4.34
CA GLU A 51 -12.10 -17.91 4.26
C GLU A 51 -12.41 -18.53 2.90
N ARG A 52 -12.08 -17.83 1.81
CA ARG A 52 -12.54 -18.20 0.46
C ARG A 52 -11.72 -19.31 -0.18
N LEU A 53 -10.43 -19.38 0.13
CA LEU A 53 -9.53 -20.37 -0.43
C LEU A 53 -9.36 -21.58 0.49
N LEU A 54 -9.40 -21.38 1.81
CA LEU A 54 -9.11 -22.43 2.79
C LEU A 54 -10.33 -22.85 3.62
N GLY A 55 -11.48 -22.18 3.46
CA GLY A 55 -12.71 -22.52 4.19
C GLY A 55 -12.64 -22.25 5.69
N LEU A 56 -11.70 -21.41 6.14
CA LEU A 56 -11.53 -21.13 7.55
C LEU A 56 -12.74 -20.37 8.11
N PRO A 57 -13.27 -20.74 9.29
CA PRO A 57 -14.39 -20.05 9.90
C PRO A 57 -13.98 -18.63 10.34
N ARG A 58 -14.91 -17.68 10.21
CA ARG A 58 -14.79 -16.37 10.88
C ARG A 58 -15.10 -16.53 12.36
N GLY A 59 -14.35 -15.83 13.21
CA GLY A 59 -14.77 -15.55 14.59
C GLY A 59 -15.94 -14.58 14.62
#